data_AF-A0A2E4ZZ15-F1
#
_entry.id   AF-A0A2E4ZZ15-F1
#
_cell.length_a   1.000
_cell.length_b   1.000
_cell.length_c   1.000
_cell.angle_alpha   90.00
_cell.angle_beta   90.00
_cell.angle_gamma   90.00
#
_symmetry.space_group_name_H-M   'P 1'
#
loop_
_entity.id
_entity.type
_entity.pdbx_description
1 polymer ?
#
loop_
_entity_poly.entity_id
_entity_poly.type
_entity_poly.pdbx_seq_one_letter_code
_entity_poly.pdbx_strand_id
1 'polypeptide(L)'
;MHHNYQDTLVRIWNDAVERYKQGHTKTEGFLDEEELGFIESIGMNLMDVFDFAEDWVCEGSPDLATFLLIHDARRDYFLREQDSQRSENQLDSSTLPAKTDEVQGIRWLPRIIPKARAKLRGELPPDTMFCCGGDRNFFQINNVHPSEFLRVVREAGENDSIIIDWVVERSSKT
;
A
#
# COMPACT_ATOMS: atom_id res chain seq x y z
N MET A 1 -10.38 0.55 21.05
CA MET A 1 -11.48 -0.35 20.65
C MET A 1 -11.19 -0.81 19.22
N HIS A 2 -11.38 -2.09 18.88
CA HIS A 2 -10.95 -2.62 17.58
C HIS A 2 -11.86 -2.30 16.39
N HIS A 3 -13.12 -1.90 16.61
CA HIS A 3 -14.14 -1.76 15.54
C HIS A 3 -14.24 -0.35 14.93
N ASN A 4 -13.54 0.64 15.48
CA ASN A 4 -13.56 2.03 15.05
C ASN A 4 -12.16 2.58 14.72
N TYR A 5 -11.21 1.70 14.38
CA TYR A 5 -9.85 2.08 13.99
C TYR A 5 -9.84 3.05 12.80
N GLN A 6 -10.81 2.91 11.89
CA GLN A 6 -10.97 3.78 10.73
C GLN A 6 -11.17 5.25 11.12
N ASP A 7 -11.86 5.56 12.22
CA ASP A 7 -12.10 6.94 12.64
C ASP A 7 -10.79 7.61 13.07
N THR A 8 -9.94 6.84 13.76
CA THR A 8 -8.59 7.30 14.15
C THR A 8 -7.71 7.45 12.92
N LEU A 9 -7.83 6.53 11.95
CA LEU A 9 -7.05 6.56 10.73
C LEU A 9 -7.46 7.72 9.80
N VAL A 10 -8.75 8.08 9.76
CA VAL A 10 -9.25 9.31 9.10
C VAL A 10 -8.67 10.56 9.74
N ARG A 11 -8.60 10.63 11.07
CA ARG A 11 -7.98 11.76 11.78
C ARG A 11 -6.50 11.89 11.40
N ILE A 12 -5.74 10.80 11.52
CA ILE A 12 -4.31 10.76 11.17
C ILE A 12 -4.07 11.17 9.72
N TRP A 13 -4.90 10.71 8.78
CA TRP A 13 -4.83 11.14 7.38
C TRP A 13 -4.99 12.66 7.25
N ASN A 14 -6.05 13.22 7.83
CA ASN A 14 -6.33 14.66 7.71
C ASN A 14 -5.21 15.49 8.31
N ASP A 15 -4.71 15.09 9.48
CA ASP A 15 -3.62 15.78 10.17
C ASP A 15 -2.32 15.67 9.38
N ALA A 16 -1.99 14.50 8.82
CA ALA A 16 -0.83 14.29 7.96
C ALA A 16 -0.87 15.16 6.69
N VAL A 17 -2.03 15.21 6.02
CA VAL A 17 -2.24 16.06 4.83
C VAL A 17 -2.07 17.54 5.19
N GLU A 18 -2.59 17.98 6.34
CA GLU A 18 -2.46 19.37 6.78
C GLU A 18 -1.02 19.71 7.16
N ARG A 19 -0.32 18.83 7.88
CA ARG A 19 1.12 18.97 8.19
C ARG A 19 1.94 19.13 6.91
N TYR A 20 1.71 18.27 5.92
CA TYR A 20 2.44 18.35 4.65
C TYR A 20 2.16 19.67 3.91
N LYS A 21 0.90 20.13 3.87
CA LYS A 21 0.52 21.45 3.31
C LYS A 21 1.19 22.63 4.03
N GLN A 22 1.45 22.50 5.33
CA GLN A 22 2.16 23.50 6.13
C GLN A 22 3.69 23.45 5.96
N GLY A 23 4.20 22.57 5.09
CA GLY A 23 5.63 22.47 4.76
C GLY A 23 6.41 21.50 5.65
N HIS A 24 5.74 20.65 6.43
CA HIS A 24 6.39 19.57 7.17
C HIS A 24 6.71 18.40 6.23
N THR A 25 7.78 18.51 5.45
CA THR A 25 8.16 17.56 4.39
C THR A 25 9.31 16.62 4.79
N LYS A 26 9.45 16.36 6.09
CA LYS A 26 10.46 15.44 6.65
C LYS A 26 9.77 14.37 7.47
N THR A 27 10.32 13.16 7.46
CA THR A 27 9.79 12.03 8.22
C THR A 27 10.05 12.17 9.72
N GLU A 28 11.16 12.83 10.11
CA GLU A 28 11.49 13.02 11.51
C GLU A 28 10.45 13.89 12.24
N GLY A 29 9.77 13.29 13.22
CA GLY A 29 8.75 13.98 14.01
C GLY A 29 7.45 14.27 13.24
N PHE A 30 7.22 13.59 12.11
CA PHE A 30 6.01 13.81 11.30
C PHE A 30 4.73 13.32 12.01
N LEU A 31 4.84 12.19 12.71
CA LEU A 31 3.81 11.67 13.61
C LEU A 31 4.30 11.75 15.06
N ASP A 32 3.38 12.02 15.98
CA ASP A 32 3.67 11.95 17.41
C ASP A 32 3.71 10.49 17.92
N GLU A 33 4.09 10.30 19.18
CA GLU A 33 4.22 8.96 19.78
C GLU A 33 2.89 8.21 19.87
N GLU A 34 1.75 8.91 20.03
CA GLU A 34 0.42 8.28 20.11
C GLU A 34 -0.05 7.83 18.72
N GLU A 35 0.11 8.70 17.72
CA GLU A 35 -0.19 8.40 16.31
C GLU A 35 0.67 7.23 15.82
N LEU A 36 1.97 7.26 16.10
CA LEU A 36 2.88 6.17 15.76
C LEU A 36 2.43 4.89 16.44
N GLY A 37 2.29 4.88 17.77
CA GLY A 37 1.84 3.69 18.51
C GLY A 37 0.52 3.11 18.00
N PHE A 38 -0.42 3.97 17.58
CA PHE A 38 -1.67 3.52 16.96
C PHE A 38 -1.46 2.84 15.62
N ILE A 39 -0.79 3.49 14.65
CA ILE A 39 -0.60 2.90 13.31
C ILE A 39 0.20 1.60 13.38
N GLU A 40 1.17 1.57 14.30
CA GLU A 40 1.99 0.39 14.57
C GLU A 40 1.14 -0.79 15.08
N SER A 41 0.16 -0.51 15.96
CA SER A 41 -0.76 -1.51 16.50
C SER A 41 -1.71 -2.14 15.48
N ILE A 42 -1.86 -1.52 14.30
CA ILE A 42 -2.66 -2.04 13.18
C ILE A 42 -1.77 -2.53 12.01
N GLY A 43 -0.47 -2.66 12.24
CA GLY A 43 0.49 -3.24 11.30
C GLY A 43 1.08 -2.26 10.28
N MET A 44 0.75 -0.97 10.37
CA MET A 44 1.30 0.07 9.49
C MET A 44 2.67 0.54 9.98
N ASN A 45 3.35 1.32 9.13
CA ASN A 45 4.58 2.05 9.46
C ASN A 45 4.44 3.55 9.14
N LEU A 46 5.44 4.36 9.49
CA LEU A 46 5.43 5.81 9.25
C LEU A 46 5.21 6.18 7.77
N MET A 47 5.90 5.48 6.85
CA MET A 47 5.86 5.79 5.42
C MET A 47 4.47 5.55 4.82
N ASP A 48 3.73 4.58 5.36
CA ASP A 48 2.34 4.33 4.98
C ASP A 48 1.43 5.55 5.18
N VAL A 49 1.79 6.48 6.07
CA VAL A 49 1.09 7.76 6.25
C VAL A 49 1.80 8.89 5.51
N PHE A 50 3.13 8.98 5.65
CA PHE A 50 3.93 10.07 5.08
C PHE A 50 3.83 10.13 3.55
N ASP A 51 4.13 9.03 2.83
CA ASP A 51 4.13 9.00 1.37
C ASP A 51 2.73 9.25 0.82
N PHE A 52 1.70 8.74 1.50
CA PHE A 52 0.31 8.92 1.11
C PHE A 52 -0.16 10.37 1.25
N ALA A 53 0.27 11.05 2.32
CA ALA A 53 0.00 12.48 2.50
C ALA A 53 0.77 13.33 1.47
N GLU A 54 2.04 13.00 1.21
CA GLU A 54 2.86 13.62 0.17
C GLU A 54 2.20 13.50 -1.21
N ASP A 55 1.90 12.28 -1.63
CA ASP A 55 1.30 11.99 -2.94
C ASP A 55 -0.07 12.64 -3.10
N TRP A 56 -0.89 12.66 -2.04
CA TRP A 56 -2.16 13.39 -2.08
C TRP A 56 -1.97 14.90 -2.26
N VAL A 57 -1.05 15.52 -1.53
CA VAL A 57 -0.82 16.97 -1.60
C VAL A 57 -0.17 17.38 -2.92
N CYS A 58 0.77 16.57 -3.42
CA CYS A 58 1.56 16.87 -4.61
C CYS A 58 0.84 16.45 -5.91
N GLU A 59 0.10 15.33 -5.89
CA GLU A 59 -0.47 14.71 -7.09
C GLU A 59 -1.99 14.51 -7.04
N GLY A 60 -2.63 14.73 -5.88
CA GLY A 60 -4.08 14.54 -5.72
C GLY A 60 -4.52 13.08 -5.75
N SER A 61 -3.61 12.12 -5.55
CA SER A 61 -3.91 10.69 -5.50
C SER A 61 -2.81 9.91 -4.78
N PRO A 62 -3.10 8.80 -4.08
CA PRO A 62 -4.42 8.21 -3.85
C PRO A 62 -5.27 9.02 -2.86
N ASP A 63 -6.60 8.84 -2.89
CA ASP A 63 -7.53 9.56 -2.01
C ASP A 63 -7.71 8.88 -0.64
N LEU A 64 -8.42 9.54 0.28
CA LEU A 64 -8.71 9.01 1.62
C LEU A 64 -9.38 7.63 1.57
N ALA A 65 -10.34 7.42 0.66
CA ALA A 65 -11.03 6.15 0.56
C ALA A 65 -10.07 5.01 0.16
N THR A 66 -9.21 5.25 -0.82
CA THR A 66 -8.18 4.30 -1.26
C THR A 66 -7.17 4.04 -0.15
N PHE A 67 -6.70 5.08 0.54
CA PHE A 67 -5.83 4.96 1.70
C PHE A 67 -6.44 4.06 2.78
N LEU A 68 -7.69 4.30 3.18
CA LEU A 68 -8.38 3.48 4.18
C LEU A 68 -8.50 2.02 3.73
N LEU A 69 -8.87 1.76 2.48
CA LEU A 69 -9.07 0.40 1.96
C LEU A 69 -7.76 -0.39 1.82
N ILE A 70 -6.66 0.26 1.44
CA ILE A 70 -5.33 -0.37 1.40
C ILE A 70 -4.89 -0.75 2.82
N HIS A 71 -5.06 0.15 3.78
CA HIS A 71 -4.63 -0.06 5.15
C HIS A 71 -5.55 -1.02 5.92
N ASP A 72 -6.82 -1.12 5.54
CA ASP A 72 -7.71 -2.19 5.98
C ASP A 72 -7.17 -3.57 5.57
N ALA A 73 -6.79 -3.73 4.29
CA ALA A 73 -6.22 -4.99 3.80
C ALA A 73 -4.91 -5.34 4.51
N ARG A 74 -4.02 -4.35 4.74
CA ARG A 74 -2.80 -4.53 5.55
C ARG A 74 -3.13 -4.98 6.96
N ARG A 75 -4.05 -4.29 7.64
CA ARG A 75 -4.45 -4.59 9.02
C ARG A 75 -5.04 -6.00 9.12
N ASP A 76 -5.89 -6.41 8.18
CA ASP A 76 -6.47 -7.75 8.18
C ASP A 76 -5.37 -8.83 8.06
N TYR A 77 -4.39 -8.61 7.18
CA TYR A 77 -3.23 -9.51 7.04
C TYR A 77 -2.40 -9.55 8.32
N PHE A 78 -2.09 -8.40 8.93
CA PHE A 78 -1.33 -8.30 10.18
C PHE A 78 -2.00 -9.10 11.30
N LEU A 79 -3.31 -8.96 11.45
CA LEU A 79 -4.05 -9.59 12.54
C LEU A 79 -4.24 -11.10 12.33
N ARG A 80 -4.48 -11.54 11.09
CA ARG A 80 -4.88 -12.93 10.82
C ARG A 80 -3.75 -13.84 10.35
N GLU A 81 -2.85 -13.31 9.53
CA GLU A 81 -1.79 -14.11 8.91
C GLU A 81 -0.47 -14.00 9.68
N GLN A 82 -0.29 -12.91 10.45
CA GLN A 82 0.93 -12.68 11.23
C GLN A 82 0.69 -12.74 12.75
N ASP A 83 -0.53 -13.04 13.23
CA ASP A 83 -0.87 -13.05 14.65
C ASP A 83 -0.44 -11.77 15.40
N SER A 84 -0.57 -10.61 14.74
CA SER A 84 -0.11 -9.31 15.21
C SER A 84 1.41 -9.23 15.50
N GLN A 85 2.21 -10.10 14.89
CA GLN A 85 3.67 -10.06 14.92
C GLN A 85 4.21 -9.38 13.66
N ARG A 86 5.19 -8.49 13.81
CA ARG A 86 5.83 -7.84 12.67
C ARG A 86 6.77 -8.81 11.97
N SER A 87 6.86 -8.70 10.65
CA SER A 87 7.92 -9.37 9.92
C SER A 87 9.27 -8.74 10.29
N GLU A 88 10.29 -9.56 10.43
CA GLU A 88 11.69 -9.12 10.55
C GLU A 88 12.35 -8.94 9.18
N ASN A 89 11.66 -9.33 8.10
CA ASN A 89 12.16 -9.19 6.74
C ASN A 89 11.84 -7.80 6.18
N GLN A 90 12.63 -7.41 5.17
CA GLN A 90 12.39 -6.22 4.37
C GLN A 90 12.67 -6.56 2.91
N LEU A 91 11.81 -6.07 2.02
CA LEU A 91 12.01 -6.18 0.57
C LEU A 91 13.25 -5.37 0.17
N ASP A 92 14.13 -5.96 -0.64
CA ASP A 92 15.20 -5.24 -1.32
C ASP A 92 14.67 -4.60 -2.60
N SER A 93 14.55 -3.27 -2.60
CA SER A 93 14.08 -2.45 -3.73
C SER A 93 14.85 -2.71 -5.02
N SER A 94 16.12 -3.12 -4.94
CA SER A 94 16.96 -3.40 -6.11
C SER A 94 16.60 -4.71 -6.83
N THR A 95 15.90 -5.63 -6.14
CA THR A 95 15.46 -6.91 -6.70
C THR A 95 14.12 -6.82 -7.44
N LEU A 96 13.45 -5.67 -7.38
CA LEU A 96 12.17 -5.47 -8.05
C LEU A 96 12.33 -5.53 -9.57
N PRO A 97 11.45 -6.28 -10.29
CA PRO A 97 11.44 -6.32 -11.75
C PRO A 97 11.41 -4.93 -12.40
N ALA A 98 11.97 -4.79 -13.60
CA ALA A 98 12.12 -3.50 -14.24
C ALA A 98 10.76 -2.85 -14.55
N LYS A 99 10.76 -1.51 -14.64
CA LYS A 99 9.55 -0.71 -14.96
C LYS A 99 8.95 -1.00 -16.35
N THR A 100 9.69 -1.70 -17.20
CA THR A 100 9.31 -2.11 -18.56
C THR A 100 8.90 -3.57 -18.64
N ASP A 101 9.15 -4.37 -17.60
CA ASP A 101 8.84 -5.79 -17.62
C ASP A 101 7.34 -6.02 -17.70
N GLU A 102 6.96 -7.08 -18.41
CA GLU A 102 5.60 -7.47 -18.68
C GLU A 102 5.42 -8.97 -18.51
N VAL A 103 4.20 -9.38 -18.17
CA VAL A 103 3.79 -10.79 -18.20
C VAL A 103 2.42 -10.86 -18.83
N GLN A 104 2.26 -11.79 -19.79
CA GLN A 104 1.04 -11.91 -20.62
C GLN A 104 0.59 -10.56 -21.23
N GLY A 105 1.53 -9.72 -21.66
CA GLY A 105 1.26 -8.40 -22.25
C GLY A 105 0.87 -7.30 -21.25
N ILE A 106 0.85 -7.60 -19.94
CA ILE A 106 0.58 -6.61 -18.90
C ILE A 106 1.89 -6.07 -18.34
N ARG A 107 2.29 -4.88 -18.81
CA ARG A 107 3.43 -4.14 -18.28
C ARG A 107 3.22 -3.80 -16.80
N TRP A 108 4.32 -3.74 -16.03
CA TRP A 108 4.35 -3.40 -14.59
C TRP A 108 3.82 -4.49 -13.65
N LEU A 109 3.05 -5.45 -14.16
CA LEU A 109 2.50 -6.54 -13.35
C LEU A 109 3.57 -7.37 -12.63
N PRO A 110 4.69 -7.78 -13.26
CA PRO A 110 5.75 -8.49 -12.54
C PRO A 110 6.34 -7.67 -11.38
N ARG A 111 6.40 -6.33 -11.54
CA ARG A 111 6.97 -5.42 -10.55
C ARG A 111 6.04 -5.19 -9.35
N ILE A 112 4.73 -5.07 -9.59
CA ILE A 112 3.78 -4.71 -8.52
C ILE A 112 3.39 -5.90 -7.63
N ILE A 113 3.47 -7.14 -8.12
CA ILE A 113 3.22 -8.36 -7.32
C ILE A 113 4.11 -8.43 -6.05
N PRO A 114 5.46 -8.37 -6.13
CA PRO A 114 6.31 -8.41 -4.95
C PRO A 114 6.10 -7.19 -4.04
N LYS A 115 5.80 -6.01 -4.60
CA LYS A 115 5.44 -4.83 -3.80
C LYS A 115 4.14 -5.03 -3.02
N ALA A 116 3.13 -5.65 -3.62
CA ALA A 116 1.86 -5.94 -2.97
C ALA A 116 2.02 -6.97 -1.84
N ARG A 117 2.83 -8.01 -2.05
CA ARG A 117 3.19 -8.97 -0.99
C ARG A 117 3.91 -8.27 0.16
N ALA A 118 4.92 -7.46 -0.15
CA ALA A 118 5.65 -6.69 0.87
C ALA A 118 4.72 -5.71 1.60
N LYS A 119 3.79 -5.05 0.90
CA LYS A 119 2.77 -4.20 1.52
C LYS A 119 1.94 -5.00 2.50
N LEU A 120 1.38 -6.14 2.11
CA LEU A 120 0.56 -6.98 3.00
C LEU A 120 1.32 -7.44 4.24
N ARG A 121 2.61 -7.79 4.10
CA ARG A 121 3.46 -8.29 5.20
C ARG A 121 4.06 -7.18 6.08
N GLY A 122 3.97 -5.92 5.66
CA GLY A 122 4.63 -4.79 6.32
C GLY A 122 6.14 -4.73 6.08
N GLU A 123 6.61 -5.24 4.94
CA GLU A 123 8.03 -5.43 4.58
C GLU A 123 8.53 -4.40 3.57
N LEU A 124 7.74 -3.38 3.24
CA LEU A 124 8.18 -2.32 2.32
C LEU A 124 9.31 -1.48 2.95
N PRO A 125 10.45 -1.28 2.26
CA PRO A 125 11.48 -0.36 2.71
C PRO A 125 11.05 1.10 2.54
N PRO A 126 11.72 2.05 3.23
CA PRO A 126 11.34 3.47 3.19
C PRO A 126 11.41 4.14 1.80
N ASP A 127 12.11 3.54 0.85
CA ASP A 127 12.23 4.05 -0.53
C ASP A 127 11.24 3.41 -1.51
N THR A 128 10.38 2.50 -1.04
CA THR A 128 9.37 1.82 -1.87
C THR A 128 7.98 1.91 -1.27
N MET A 129 7.09 2.58 -1.98
CA MET A 129 5.68 2.69 -1.65
C MET A 129 4.81 1.79 -2.55
N PHE A 130 3.82 1.10 -2.00
CA PHE A 130 2.72 0.51 -2.77
C PHE A 130 1.65 1.57 -3.05
N CYS A 131 1.15 1.60 -4.30
CA CYS A 131 0.26 2.65 -4.80
C CYS A 131 0.96 3.98 -5.11
N CYS A 132 2.26 3.97 -5.41
CA CYS A 132 2.96 5.13 -5.98
C CYS A 132 2.48 5.46 -7.41
N GLY A 133 2.93 6.58 -8.00
CA GLY A 133 2.46 7.02 -9.34
C GLY A 133 2.53 5.95 -10.45
N GLY A 134 3.56 5.11 -10.45
CA GLY A 134 3.67 3.98 -11.39
C GLY A 134 2.63 2.88 -11.16
N ASP A 135 2.37 2.55 -9.89
CA ASP A 135 1.32 1.59 -9.51
C ASP A 135 -0.07 2.16 -9.83
N ARG A 136 -0.32 3.45 -9.54
CA ARG A 136 -1.58 4.13 -9.87
C ARG A 136 -1.88 4.07 -11.37
N ASN A 137 -0.89 4.36 -12.20
CA ASN A 137 -1.02 4.24 -13.65
C ASN A 137 -1.32 2.78 -14.07
N PHE A 138 -0.65 1.79 -13.47
CA PHE A 138 -0.96 0.37 -13.70
C PHE A 138 -2.42 0.05 -13.34
N PHE A 139 -2.89 0.47 -12.17
CA PHE A 139 -4.24 0.22 -11.70
C PHE A 139 -5.31 0.86 -12.60
N GLN A 140 -5.07 2.10 -13.03
CA GLN A 140 -5.97 2.82 -13.93
C GLN A 140 -6.07 2.14 -15.31
N ILE A 141 -4.94 1.79 -15.93
CA ILE A 141 -4.91 1.18 -17.28
C ILE A 141 -5.56 -0.20 -17.29
N ASN A 142 -5.43 -0.96 -16.19
CA ASN A 142 -5.92 -2.33 -16.11
C ASN A 142 -7.29 -2.45 -15.42
N ASN A 143 -7.94 -1.33 -15.09
CA ASN A 143 -9.24 -1.29 -14.41
C ASN A 143 -9.28 -2.15 -13.12
N VAL A 144 -8.25 -1.97 -12.29
CA VAL A 144 -8.06 -2.70 -11.04
C VAL A 144 -7.97 -1.71 -9.88
N HIS A 145 -8.78 -1.89 -8.84
CA HIS A 145 -8.64 -1.09 -7.63
C HIS A 145 -7.45 -1.59 -6.77
N PRO A 146 -6.60 -0.72 -6.18
CA PRO A 146 -5.42 -1.15 -5.42
C PRO A 146 -5.73 -2.11 -4.26
N SER A 147 -6.82 -1.87 -3.54
CA SER A 147 -7.23 -2.75 -2.42
C SER A 147 -7.82 -4.08 -2.88
N GLU A 148 -8.45 -4.14 -4.07
CA GLU A 148 -8.89 -5.41 -4.67
C GLU A 148 -7.68 -6.25 -5.05
N PHE A 149 -6.67 -5.62 -5.66
CA PHE A 149 -5.41 -6.29 -6.00
C PHE A 149 -4.75 -6.90 -4.77
N LEU A 150 -4.67 -6.16 -3.66
CA LEU A 150 -4.16 -6.64 -2.37
C LEU A 150 -4.91 -7.88 -1.86
N ARG A 151 -6.24 -7.92 -1.99
CA ARG A 151 -7.05 -9.09 -1.59
C ARG A 151 -6.74 -10.30 -2.46
N VAL A 152 -6.64 -10.13 -3.77
CA VAL A 152 -6.27 -11.20 -4.72
C VAL A 152 -4.87 -11.72 -4.46
N VAL A 153 -3.90 -10.83 -4.21
CA VAL A 153 -2.52 -11.21 -3.87
C VAL A 153 -2.47 -12.02 -2.57
N ARG A 154 -3.25 -11.64 -1.57
CA ARG A 154 -3.37 -12.42 -0.33
C ARG A 154 -3.94 -13.81 -0.62
N GLU A 155 -5.07 -13.90 -1.33
CA GLU A 155 -5.76 -15.17 -1.62
C GLU A 155 -4.90 -16.12 -2.47
N ALA A 156 -4.12 -15.57 -3.41
CA ALA A 156 -3.23 -16.33 -4.27
C ALA A 156 -2.02 -16.93 -3.53
N GLY A 157 -1.64 -16.38 -2.36
CA GLY A 157 -0.43 -16.79 -1.64
C GLY A 157 0.81 -16.64 -2.53
N GLU A 158 1.53 -17.74 -2.74
CA GLU A 158 2.73 -17.80 -3.60
C GLU A 158 2.43 -18.14 -5.07
N ASN A 159 1.16 -18.35 -5.45
CA ASN A 159 0.80 -18.71 -6.81
C ASN A 159 0.54 -17.47 -7.68
N ASP A 160 1.59 -16.94 -8.30
CA ASP A 160 1.53 -15.75 -9.16
C ASP A 160 0.55 -15.91 -10.33
N SER A 161 0.34 -17.12 -10.85
CA SER A 161 -0.57 -17.36 -11.98
C SER A 161 -2.00 -16.93 -11.67
N ILE A 162 -2.48 -17.10 -10.43
CA ILE A 162 -3.83 -16.65 -10.02
C ILE A 162 -3.95 -15.13 -10.14
N ILE A 163 -2.92 -14.40 -9.71
CA ILE A 163 -2.90 -12.92 -9.78
C ILE A 163 -2.84 -12.48 -11.24
N ILE A 164 -1.99 -13.13 -12.05
CA ILE A 164 -1.80 -12.80 -13.46
C ILE A 164 -3.09 -13.00 -14.24
N ASP A 165 -3.71 -14.17 -14.12
CA ASP A 165 -4.93 -14.52 -14.85
C ASP A 165 -6.08 -13.57 -14.46
N TRP A 166 -6.19 -13.21 -13.18
CA TRP A 166 -7.20 -12.25 -12.71
C TRP A 166 -7.01 -10.85 -13.29
N VAL A 167 -5.77 -10.34 -13.36
CA VAL A 167 -5.49 -9.04 -13.98
C VAL A 167 -5.76 -9.07 -15.48
N VAL A 168 -5.33 -10.12 -16.20
CA VAL A 168 -5.58 -10.27 -17.63
C VAL A 168 -7.09 -10.27 -17.92
N GLU A 169 -7.88 -10.99 -17.12
CA GLU A 169 -9.34 -11.01 -17.26
C GLU A 169 -9.94 -9.61 -17.05
N ARG A 170 -9.48 -8.85 -16.04
CA ARG A 170 -9.95 -7.48 -15.77
C ARG A 170 -9.59 -6.52 -16.89
N SER A 171 -8.34 -6.53 -17.35
CA SER A 171 -7.87 -5.64 -18.42
C SER A 171 -8.60 -5.87 -19.73
N SER A 172 -8.99 -7.12 -20.04
CA SER A 172 -9.72 -7.48 -21.26
C SER A 172 -11.18 -6.99 -21.31
N LYS A 173 -11.74 -6.56 -20.17
CA LYS A 173 -13.13 -6.08 -20.05
C LYS A 173 -13.26 -4.57 -20.21
N THR A 174 -12.16 -3.88 -20.54
CA THR A 174 -12.09 -2.43 -20.77
C THR A 174 -12.22 -2.13 -22.25
#